data_AF-A0A0M3JK04-F1
#
_entry.id   AF-A0A0M3JK04-F1
#
_cell.length_a   1.000
_cell.length_b   1.000
_cell.length_c   1.000
_cell.angle_alpha   90.00
_cell.angle_beta   90.00
_cell.angle_gamma   90.00
#
_symmetry.space_group_name_H-M   'P 1'
#
loop_
_entity.id
_entity.type
_entity.pdbx_description
1 polymer ?
#
loop_
_entity_poly.entity_id
_entity_poly.type
_entity_poly.pdbx_seq_one_letter_code
_entity_poly.pdbx_strand_id
1 'polypeptide(L)'
;MDSRHDSEQSQPHNRQIVVCISGKRKSGKDFVCDRLAKRLQMSNLKVVIRAISAPLKDEYASLFQLDSELLKTDAPYKELYRRQMVAWGEDIRRKDPSYFCSYQQEVHTNDIMQQRYKEGYRNQ
;
A
#
# COMPACT_ATOMS: atom_id res chain seq x y z
N MET A 1 -48.59 18.44 24.65
CA MET A 1 -47.61 17.39 25.01
C MET A 1 -47.60 16.36 23.91
N ASP A 2 -46.72 16.50 22.92
CA ASP A 2 -45.76 15.43 22.63
C ASP A 2 -44.67 16.04 21.76
N SER A 3 -43.52 16.23 22.40
CA SER A 3 -42.30 16.78 21.85
C SER A 3 -41.32 15.62 21.80
N ARG A 4 -41.09 15.05 20.63
CA ARG A 4 -39.93 14.20 20.38
C ARG A 4 -39.27 14.64 19.08
N HIS A 5 -38.22 15.43 19.29
CA HIS A 5 -37.12 15.57 18.35
C HIS A 5 -36.57 14.18 18.01
N ASP A 6 -36.80 13.70 16.79
CA ASP A 6 -35.94 12.69 16.20
C ASP A 6 -34.80 13.40 15.47
N SER A 7 -33.82 13.84 16.26
CA SER A 7 -32.48 14.15 15.76
C SER A 7 -31.75 12.82 15.55
N GLU A 8 -31.95 12.18 14.40
CA GLU A 8 -31.05 11.13 13.94
C GLU A 8 -29.68 11.75 13.67
N GLN A 9 -28.82 11.70 14.69
CA GLN A 9 -27.40 11.95 14.53
C GLN A 9 -26.84 10.82 13.64
N SER A 10 -26.82 11.05 12.33
CA SER A 10 -26.20 10.16 11.36
C SER A 10 -24.73 9.96 11.75
N GLN A 11 -24.38 8.76 12.19
CA GLN A 11 -23.01 8.43 12.53
C GLN A 11 -22.09 8.69 11.33
N PRO A 12 -20.90 9.27 11.52
CA PRO A 12 -20.00 9.57 10.41
C PRO A 12 -19.61 8.27 9.71
N HIS A 13 -20.12 8.06 8.50
CA HIS A 13 -19.72 6.93 7.68
C HIS A 13 -18.24 7.12 7.32
N ASN A 14 -17.36 6.28 7.87
CA ASN A 14 -15.96 6.27 7.51
C ASN A 14 -15.79 5.72 6.08
N ARG A 15 -16.06 6.55 5.08
CA ARG A 15 -16.06 6.16 3.67
C ARG A 15 -14.62 6.06 3.18
N GLN A 16 -14.19 4.84 2.90
CA GLN A 16 -12.89 4.58 2.29
C GLN A 16 -13.01 4.72 0.77
N ILE A 17 -12.05 5.44 0.16
CA ILE A 17 -11.98 5.63 -1.29
C ILE A 17 -10.64 5.09 -1.76
N VAL A 18 -10.67 4.22 -2.78
CA VAL A 18 -9.48 3.71 -3.46
C VAL A 18 -9.40 4.39 -4.82
N VAL A 19 -8.26 5.02 -5.11
CA VAL A 19 -7.98 5.65 -6.41
C VAL A 19 -6.86 4.87 -7.09
N CYS A 20 -7.19 4.20 -8.20
CA CYS A 20 -6.21 3.49 -9.01
C CYS A 20 -5.69 4.40 -10.13
N ILE A 21 -4.38 4.63 -10.16
CA ILE A 21 -3.71 5.40 -11.21
C ILE A 21 -2.81 4.46 -12.00
N SER A 22 -3.05 4.36 -13.32
CA SER A 22 -2.31 3.51 -14.24
C SER A 22 -1.76 4.30 -15.43
N GLY A 23 -0.59 3.90 -15.96
CA GLY A 23 0.01 4.54 -17.13
C GLY A 23 1.36 3.95 -17.53
N LYS A 24 1.82 4.27 -18.75
CA LYS A 24 3.14 3.84 -19.27
C LYS A 24 4.30 4.49 -18.50
N ARG A 25 5.51 3.95 -18.64
CA ARG A 25 6.73 4.55 -18.07
C ARG A 25 6.87 6.01 -18.55
N LYS A 26 7.28 6.92 -17.65
CA LYS A 26 7.44 8.37 -17.89
C LYS A 26 6.14 9.14 -18.26
N SER A 27 4.95 8.58 -18.00
CA SER A 27 3.67 9.30 -18.20
C SER A 27 3.29 10.25 -17.06
N GLY A 28 4.16 10.45 -16.07
CA GLY A 28 3.90 11.36 -14.93
C GLY A 28 2.96 10.81 -13.86
N LYS A 29 2.60 9.52 -13.89
CA LYS A 29 1.67 8.92 -12.90
C LYS A 29 2.12 9.13 -11.45
N ASP A 30 3.41 8.98 -11.16
CA ASP A 30 3.95 9.11 -9.80
C ASP A 30 3.86 10.58 -9.34
N PHE A 31 4.13 11.53 -10.25
CA PHE A 31 3.96 12.96 -10.00
C PHE A 31 2.50 13.34 -9.69
N VAL A 32 1.54 12.79 -10.44
CA VAL A 32 0.11 13.03 -10.21
C VAL A 32 -0.34 12.41 -8.88
N CYS A 33 0.07 11.16 -8.58
CA CYS A 33 -0.20 10.51 -7.30
C CYS A 33 0.26 11.38 -6.12
N ASP A 34 1.51 11.85 -6.15
CA ASP A 34 2.09 12.64 -5.07
C ASP A 34 1.37 13.98 -4.90
N ARG A 35 1.03 14.66 -6.01
CA ARG A 35 0.31 15.94 -5.97
C ARG A 35 -1.12 15.78 -5.47
N LEU A 36 -1.82 14.73 -5.91
CA LEU A 36 -3.16 14.42 -5.45
C LEU A 36 -3.16 14.10 -3.95
N ALA A 37 -2.23 13.25 -3.49
CA ALA A 37 -2.11 12.91 -2.09
C ALA A 37 -1.85 14.14 -1.22
N LYS A 38 -0.89 15.00 -1.61
CA LYS A 38 -0.61 16.26 -0.91
C LYS A 38 -1.85 17.16 -0.81
N ARG A 39 -2.60 17.31 -1.92
CA ARG A 39 -3.80 18.16 -1.94
C ARG A 39 -4.91 17.62 -1.04
N LEU A 40 -5.14 16.31 -1.05
CA LEU A 40 -6.12 15.66 -0.19
C LEU A 40 -5.72 15.72 1.30
N GLN A 41 -4.43 15.54 1.60
CA GLN A 41 -3.89 15.69 2.96
C GLN A 41 -4.05 17.13 3.48
N MET A 42 -3.85 18.15 2.62
CA MET A 42 -4.14 19.56 2.97
C MET A 42 -5.62 19.81 3.28
N SER A 43 -6.53 18.97 2.78
CA SER A 43 -7.95 18.96 3.12
C SER A 43 -8.27 18.08 4.33
N ASN A 44 -7.27 17.75 5.15
CA ASN A 44 -7.39 16.97 6.38
C ASN A 44 -7.86 15.51 6.16
N LEU A 45 -7.63 14.95 4.97
CA LEU A 45 -7.90 13.55 4.66
C LEU A 45 -6.66 12.68 4.92
N LYS A 46 -6.85 11.53 5.57
CA LYS A 46 -5.80 10.51 5.70
C LYS A 46 -5.61 9.83 4.33
N VAL A 47 -4.44 10.04 3.73
CA VAL A 47 -4.07 9.44 2.44
C VAL A 47 -2.88 8.52 2.61
N VAL A 48 -2.94 7.37 1.94
CA VAL A 48 -1.90 6.37 1.93
C VAL A 48 -1.64 5.98 0.48
N ILE A 49 -0.40 6.17 0.01
CA ILE A 49 0.02 5.73 -1.32
C ILE A 49 0.55 4.30 -1.22
N ARG A 50 0.13 3.44 -2.16
CA ARG A 50 0.56 2.04 -2.28
C ARG A 50 0.95 1.74 -3.72
N ALA A 51 2.18 1.31 -3.93
CA ALA A 51 2.61 0.81 -5.22
C ALA A 51 2.33 -0.70 -5.31
N ILE A 52 1.55 -1.13 -6.30
CA ILE A 52 1.16 -2.55 -6.49
C ILE A 52 2.39 -3.46 -6.69
N SER A 53 3.49 -2.92 -7.21
CA SER A 53 4.73 -3.68 -7.39
C SER A 53 5.59 -3.79 -6.12
N ALA A 54 5.28 -3.07 -5.05
CA ALA A 54 6.03 -3.17 -3.79
C ALA A 54 5.96 -4.58 -3.17
N PRO A 55 4.76 -5.17 -2.93
CA PRO A 55 4.66 -6.52 -2.35
C PRO A 55 5.35 -7.58 -3.21
N LEU A 56 5.26 -7.46 -4.54
CA LEU A 56 5.99 -8.32 -5.48
C LEU A 56 7.50 -8.30 -5.21
N LYS A 57 8.08 -7.11 -5.00
CA LYS A 57 9.53 -6.96 -4.78
C LYS A 57 9.94 -7.49 -3.42
N ASP A 58 9.15 -7.23 -2.38
CA ASP A 58 9.41 -7.69 -1.02
C ASP A 58 9.45 -9.20 -0.94
N GLU A 59 8.45 -9.85 -1.51
CA GLU A 59 8.34 -11.29 -1.48
C GLU A 59 9.38 -11.97 -2.38
N TYR A 60 9.62 -11.43 -3.58
CA TYR A 60 10.69 -11.91 -4.45
C TYR A 60 12.06 -11.78 -3.76
N ALA A 61 12.31 -10.66 -3.08
CA ALA A 61 13.55 -10.50 -2.32
C ALA A 61 13.68 -11.55 -1.22
N SER A 62 12.62 -11.80 -0.45
CA SER A 62 12.61 -12.79 0.62
C SER A 62 12.92 -14.21 0.11
N LEU A 63 12.24 -14.65 -0.95
CA LEU A 63 12.37 -16.00 -1.49
C LEU A 63 13.73 -16.26 -2.15
N PHE A 64 14.28 -15.25 -2.81
CA PHE A 64 15.54 -15.35 -3.56
C PHE A 64 16.75 -14.77 -2.80
N GLN A 65 16.59 -14.43 -1.52
CA GLN A 65 17.63 -13.86 -0.65
C GLN A 65 18.29 -12.60 -1.24
N LEU A 66 17.47 -11.72 -1.81
CA LEU A 66 17.89 -10.44 -2.38
C LEU A 66 17.58 -9.29 -1.41
N ASP A 67 18.16 -8.13 -1.69
CA ASP A 67 17.86 -6.91 -0.95
C ASP A 67 16.59 -6.24 -1.49
N SER A 68 15.52 -6.26 -0.69
CA SER A 68 14.21 -5.68 -1.05
C SER A 68 14.26 -4.17 -1.27
N GLU A 69 15.08 -3.45 -0.49
CA GLU A 69 15.19 -2.00 -0.59
C GLU A 69 15.89 -1.62 -1.90
N LEU A 70 16.95 -2.34 -2.26
CA LEU A 70 17.62 -2.13 -3.56
C LEU A 70 16.69 -2.44 -4.74
N LEU A 71 15.82 -3.45 -4.66
CA LEU A 71 14.81 -3.73 -5.70
C LEU A 71 13.73 -2.63 -5.82
N LYS A 72 13.48 -1.87 -4.75
CA LYS A 72 12.54 -0.74 -4.77
C LYS A 72 13.11 0.49 -5.47
N THR A 73 14.43 0.67 -5.52
CA THR A 73 15.11 1.80 -6.16
C THR A 73 15.12 1.77 -7.70
N ASP A 74 15.71 2.78 -8.35
CA ASP A 74 16.01 2.79 -9.80
C ASP A 74 17.44 2.33 -10.14
N ALA A 75 18.04 1.50 -9.28
CA ALA A 75 19.40 1.02 -9.45
C ALA A 75 19.54 -0.08 -10.54
N PRO A 76 20.73 -0.22 -11.16
CA PRO A 76 21.06 -1.34 -12.05
C PRO A 76 20.78 -2.72 -11.45
N TYR A 77 20.91 -2.84 -10.13
CA TYR A 77 20.56 -4.04 -9.37
C TYR A 77 19.14 -4.53 -9.65
N LYS A 78 18.16 -3.63 -9.66
CA LYS A 78 16.77 -3.97 -10.00
C LYS A 78 16.64 -4.50 -11.43
N GLU A 79 17.33 -3.88 -12.38
CA GLU A 79 17.21 -4.25 -13.80
C GLU A 79 17.79 -5.64 -14.09
N LEU A 80 18.78 -6.10 -13.31
CA LEU A 80 19.31 -7.47 -13.40
C LEU A 80 18.21 -8.52 -13.16
N TYR A 81 17.34 -8.28 -12.18
CA TYR A 81 16.29 -9.24 -11.78
C TYR A 81 14.92 -8.93 -12.37
N ARG A 82 14.72 -7.76 -13.00
CA ARG A 82 13.39 -7.28 -13.42
C ARG A 82 12.64 -8.27 -14.29
N ARG A 83 13.31 -8.90 -15.27
CA ARG A 83 12.66 -9.84 -16.19
C ARG A 83 12.15 -11.08 -15.46
N GLN A 84 12.98 -11.68 -14.62
CA GLN A 84 12.62 -12.89 -13.86
C GLN A 84 11.56 -12.58 -12.81
N MET A 85 11.72 -11.48 -12.07
CA MET A 85 10.75 -11.02 -11.07
C MET A 85 9.37 -10.73 -11.68
N VAL A 86 9.31 -10.09 -12.85
CA VAL A 86 8.03 -9.85 -13.53
C VAL A 86 7.41 -11.17 -13.98
N ALA A 87 8.17 -12.06 -14.60
CA ALA A 87 7.65 -13.36 -15.05
C ALA A 87 7.10 -14.18 -13.87
N TRP A 88 7.87 -14.30 -12.79
CA TRP A 88 7.44 -14.95 -11.56
C TRP A 88 6.15 -14.34 -10.99
N GLY A 89 6.09 -13.00 -10.93
CA GLY A 89 4.91 -12.29 -10.45
C GLY A 89 3.67 -12.47 -11.33
N GLU A 90 3.84 -12.53 -12.65
CA GLU A 90 2.74 -12.83 -13.58
C GLU A 90 2.25 -14.27 -13.40
N ASP A 91 3.15 -15.23 -13.18
CA ASP A 91 2.78 -16.63 -12.95
C ASP A 91 1.93 -16.80 -11.69
N ILE A 92 2.25 -16.04 -10.64
CA ILE A 92 1.44 -15.97 -9.41
C ILE A 92 0.09 -15.29 -9.69
N ARG A 93 0.08 -14.10 -10.33
CA ARG A 93 -1.17 -13.38 -10.65
C ARG A 93 -2.13 -14.17 -11.52
N ARG A 94 -1.62 -15.04 -12.40
CA ARG A 94 -2.46 -15.94 -13.20
C ARG A 94 -3.16 -17.00 -12.36
N LYS A 95 -2.59 -17.40 -11.22
CA LYS A 95 -3.19 -18.36 -10.29
C LYS A 95 -4.10 -17.67 -9.28
N ASP A 96 -3.63 -16.56 -8.71
CA ASP A 96 -4.37 -15.74 -7.75
C ASP A 96 -4.11 -14.24 -8.02
N PRO A 97 -5.06 -13.53 -8.66
CA PRO A 97 -4.94 -12.09 -8.92
C PRO A 97 -4.87 -11.23 -7.65
N SER A 98 -5.37 -11.74 -6.51
CA SER A 98 -5.46 -11.00 -5.24
C SER A 98 -4.20 -11.12 -4.38
N TYR A 99 -3.36 -12.12 -4.66
CA TYR A 99 -2.24 -12.55 -3.84
C TYR A 99 -1.38 -11.40 -3.29
N PHE A 100 -0.85 -10.54 -4.17
CA PHE A 100 0.02 -9.43 -3.76
C PHE A 100 -0.71 -8.34 -2.97
N CYS A 101 -2.02 -8.16 -3.18
CA CYS A 101 -2.82 -7.23 -2.39
C CYS A 101 -3.00 -7.77 -0.97
N SER A 102 -3.33 -9.06 -0.86
CA SER A 102 -3.49 -9.78 0.41
C SER A 102 -2.17 -9.80 1.20
N TYR A 103 -1.06 -10.14 0.55
CA TYR A 103 0.29 -10.11 1.13
C TYR A 103 0.61 -8.71 1.71
N GLN A 104 0.34 -7.65 0.96
CA GLN A 104 0.59 -6.28 1.43
C GLN A 104 -0.23 -5.91 2.67
N GLN A 105 -1.48 -6.40 2.78
CA GLN A 105 -2.33 -6.17 3.94
C GLN A 105 -1.82 -6.92 5.17
N GLU A 106 -1.37 -8.16 4.98
CA GLU A 106 -0.81 -8.98 6.04
C GLU A 106 0.47 -8.36 6.62
N VAL A 107 1.42 -7.98 5.75
CA VAL A 107 2.66 -7.30 6.16
C VAL A 107 2.34 -6.02 6.95
N HIS A 108 1.39 -5.21 6.48
CA HIS A 108 1.01 -3.98 7.18
C HIS A 108 0.40 -4.24 8.57
N THR A 109 -0.41 -5.30 8.70
CA THR A 109 -0.98 -5.71 9.99
C THR A 109 0.13 -6.12 10.96
N ASN A 110 1.10 -6.91 10.48
CA ASN A 110 2.23 -7.36 11.28
C ASN A 110 3.11 -6.19 11.75
N ASP A 111 3.37 -5.21 10.87
CA ASP A 111 4.14 -4.01 11.23
C ASP A 111 3.47 -3.22 12.37
N ILE A 112 2.15 -3.04 12.31
CA ILE A 112 1.37 -2.35 13.36
C ILE A 112 1.48 -3.10 14.69
N MET A 113 1.35 -4.44 14.65
CA MET A 113 1.42 -5.26 15.85
C MET A 113 2.82 -5.20 16.50
N GLN A 114 3.88 -5.24 15.69
CA GLN A 114 5.26 -5.15 16.16
C GLN A 114 5.58 -3.76 16.75
N GLN A 115 5.07 -2.69 16.15
CA GLN A 115 5.21 -1.33 16.71
C GLN A 115 4.54 -1.21 18.08
N ARG A 116 3.29 -1.69 18.21
CA ARG A 116 2.56 -1.69 19.48
C ARG A 116 3.26 -2.49 20.57
N TYR A 117 3.81 -3.66 20.23
CA TYR A 117 4.57 -4.47 21.17
C TYR A 117 5.80 -3.72 21.72
N LYS A 118 6.56 -3.04 20.83
CA LYS A 118 7.74 -2.25 21.21
C LYS A 118 7.39 -1.02 22.06
N GLU A 119 6.28 -0.34 21.77
CA GLU A 119 5.81 0.80 22.55
C GLU A 119 5.30 0.40 23.95
N GLY A 120 4.63 -0.75 24.05
CA GLY A 120 4.21 -1.32 25.33
C GLY A 120 5.39 -1.64 26.27
N TYR A 121 6.53 -2.06 25.71
CA TYR A 121 7.76 -2.33 26.45
C TYR A 121 8.55 -1.07 26.84
N ARG A 122 8.35 0.06 26.15
CA ARG A 122 9.08 1.32 26.41
C ARG A 122 8.46 2.15 27.52
N ASN A 123 7.22 1.83 27.90
CA ASN A 123 6.44 2.50 28.94
C ASN A 123 6.33 1.66 30.23
N GLN A 124 7.18 0.65 30.38
CA GLN A 124 7.42 -0.12 31.62
C GLN A 124 8.84 0.14 32.10
#